data_AF-A0A3B8HHW9-F1
#
_entry.id   AF-A0A3B8HHW9-F1
#
_cell.length_a   1.000
_cell.length_b   1.000
_cell.length_c   1.000
_cell.angle_alpha   90.00
_cell.angle_beta   90.00
_cell.angle_gamma   90.00
#
_symmetry.space_group_name_H-M   'P 1'
#
loop_
_entity.id
_entity.type
_entity.pdbx_description
1 polymer ?
#
loop_
_entity_poly.entity_id
_entity_poly.type
_entity_poly.pdbx_seq_one_letter_code
_entity_poly.pdbx_strand_id
1 'polypeptide(L)'
;MQLRSLKAKLLLGICVLVMGSGMCISLMVTHRYSRGLFQALGAQAAYLTHAVALEASDLILVNDVVALQKMLDHQLRSNPSLSYLFIVKDGRILAHTFTNGVPEELVTANEATSSAEPHPREIVAKTGEFYLDMALPVFDGKAGILR
;
A
#
# COMPACT_ATOMS: atom_id res chain seq x y z
N MET A 1 -10.78 -14.83 58.17
CA MET A 1 -10.35 -16.01 57.38
C MET A 1 -8.88 -15.82 57.03
N GLN A 2 -8.01 -16.50 57.77
CA GLN A 2 -6.55 -16.23 57.81
C GLN A 2 -5.83 -16.87 56.63
N LEU A 3 -4.99 -16.08 55.96
CA LEU A 3 -4.04 -16.49 54.92
C LEU A 3 -3.08 -17.56 55.45
N ARG A 4 -3.45 -18.84 55.29
CA ARG A 4 -2.55 -19.97 55.56
C ARG A 4 -1.70 -20.26 54.33
N SER A 5 -0.40 -20.39 54.60
CA SER A 5 0.64 -21.03 53.79
C SER A 5 1.37 -20.14 52.78
N LEU A 6 2.68 -19.97 53.00
CA LEU A 6 3.66 -19.41 52.05
C LEU A 6 3.48 -19.94 50.62
N LYS A 7 3.01 -21.20 50.49
CA LYS A 7 2.72 -21.84 49.20
C LYS A 7 1.68 -21.06 48.38
N ALA A 8 0.65 -20.48 49.02
CA ALA A 8 -0.37 -19.69 48.34
C ALA A 8 0.17 -18.35 47.84
N LYS A 9 1.06 -17.69 48.61
CA LYS A 9 1.76 -16.47 48.15
C LYS A 9 2.71 -16.77 46.99
N LEU A 10 3.40 -17.91 47.04
CA LEU A 10 4.31 -18.35 45.97
C LEU A 10 3.54 -18.66 44.68
N LEU A 11 2.43 -19.42 44.77
CA LEU A 11 1.56 -19.72 43.63
C LEU A 11 0.93 -18.47 43.03
N LEU A 12 0.47 -17.52 43.86
CA LEU A 12 -0.06 -16.24 43.39
C LEU A 12 1.01 -15.44 42.63
N GLY A 13 2.24 -15.38 43.15
CA GLY A 13 3.35 -14.71 42.50
C GLY A 13 3.70 -15.31 41.13
N ILE A 14 3.76 -16.64 41.02
CA ILE A 14 4.02 -17.33 39.76
C ILE A 14 2.87 -17.08 38.76
N CYS A 15 1.61 -17.11 39.23
CA CYS A 15 0.45 -16.87 38.37
C CYS A 15 0.45 -15.44 37.80
N VAL A 16 0.72 -14.44 38.64
CA VAL A 16 0.86 -13.04 38.22
C VAL A 16 2.04 -12.86 37.26
N LEU A 17 3.17 -13.53 37.52
CA LEU A 17 4.34 -13.46 36.64
C LEU A 17 4.04 -14.03 35.25
N VAL A 18 3.37 -15.19 35.18
CA VAL A 18 3.03 -15.86 33.91
C VAL A 18 1.94 -15.10 33.15
N MET A 19 0.90 -14.63 33.83
CA MET A 19 -0.13 -13.79 33.19
C MET A 19 0.45 -12.45 32.72
N GLY A 20 1.30 -11.83 33.54
CA GLY A 20 1.96 -10.56 33.20
C GLY A 20 2.89 -10.70 32.01
N SER A 21 3.71 -11.76 31.95
CA SER A 21 4.58 -12.02 30.80
C SER A 21 3.79 -12.34 29.54
N GLY A 22 2.75 -13.16 29.63
CA GLY A 22 1.84 -13.45 28.52
C GLY A 22 1.14 -12.19 27.99
N MET A 23 0.72 -11.29 28.90
CA MET A 23 0.08 -10.05 28.50
C MET A 23 1.06 -9.07 27.84
N CYS A 24 2.27 -8.93 28.39
CA CYS A 24 3.32 -8.13 27.77
C CYS A 24 3.68 -8.63 26.37
N ILE A 25 3.83 -9.95 26.20
CA ILE A 25 4.11 -10.56 24.90
C ILE A 25 2.96 -10.31 23.93
N SER A 26 1.70 -10.52 24.35
CA SER A 26 0.53 -10.27 23.51
C SER A 26 0.43 -8.81 23.07
N LEU A 27 0.60 -7.85 23.98
CA LEU A 27 0.59 -6.43 23.64
C LEU A 27 1.74 -6.05 22.69
N MET A 28 2.94 -6.59 22.92
CA MET A 28 4.11 -6.31 22.08
C MET A 28 3.95 -6.89 20.67
N VAL A 29 3.41 -8.10 20.54
CA VAL A 29 3.15 -8.75 19.25
C VAL A 29 2.10 -7.97 18.47
N THR A 30 0.97 -7.59 19.09
CA THR A 30 -0.08 -6.79 18.42
C THR A 30 0.46 -5.44 17.94
N HIS A 31 1.32 -4.78 18.72
CA HIS A 31 1.86 -3.47 18.36
C HIS A 31 2.96 -3.55 17.27
N ARG A 32 3.67 -4.67 17.16
CA ARG A 32 4.76 -4.88 16.18
C ARG A 32 4.28 -5.47 14.84
N TYR A 33 3.22 -6.27 14.85
CA TYR A 33 2.74 -6.95 13.64
C TYR A 33 2.21 -5.99 12.57
N SER A 34 1.49 -4.94 12.99
CA SER A 34 0.87 -3.99 12.06
C SER A 34 1.92 -3.20 11.27
N ARG A 35 3.01 -2.77 11.90
CA ARG A 35 4.03 -1.96 11.23
C ARG A 35 4.90 -2.78 10.27
N GLY A 36 5.28 -4.00 10.64
CA GLY A 36 6.13 -4.85 9.79
C GLY A 36 5.41 -5.28 8.51
N LEU A 37 4.14 -5.64 8.60
CA LEU A 37 3.35 -6.04 7.44
C LEU A 37 3.09 -4.87 6.49
N PHE A 38 2.75 -3.69 7.03
CA PHE A 38 2.59 -2.48 6.21
C PHE A 38 3.88 -2.06 5.52
N GLN A 39 5.03 -2.18 6.20
CA GLN A 39 6.32 -1.84 5.61
C GLN A 39 6.69 -2.81 4.48
N ALA A 40 6.42 -4.10 4.65
CA ALA A 40 6.64 -5.11 3.60
C ALA A 40 5.71 -4.89 2.39
N LEU A 41 4.43 -4.59 2.63
CA LEU A 41 3.46 -4.26 1.59
C LEU A 41 3.85 -2.98 0.85
N GLY A 42 4.26 -1.94 1.57
CA GLY A 42 4.73 -0.69 0.98
C GLY A 42 6.00 -0.88 0.14
N ALA A 43 6.96 -1.67 0.61
CA ALA A 43 8.17 -1.99 -0.16
C ALA A 43 7.86 -2.78 -1.44
N GLN A 44 6.95 -3.75 -1.36
CA GLN A 44 6.51 -4.50 -2.54
C GLN A 44 5.76 -3.61 -3.53
N ALA A 45 4.83 -2.78 -3.04
CA ALA A 45 4.10 -1.83 -3.86
C ALA A 45 5.06 -0.85 -4.55
N ALA A 46 6.03 -0.30 -3.81
CA ALA A 46 7.03 0.61 -4.37
C ALA A 46 7.86 -0.03 -5.49
N TYR A 47 8.30 -1.28 -5.30
CA TYR A 47 9.03 -2.02 -6.33
C TYR A 47 8.19 -2.21 -7.60
N LEU A 48 6.91 -2.61 -7.45
CA LEU A 48 6.00 -2.77 -8.58
C LEU A 48 5.74 -1.43 -9.30
N THR A 49 5.45 -0.36 -8.54
CA THR A 49 5.21 0.97 -9.12
C THR A 49 6.43 1.45 -9.91
N HIS A 50 7.65 1.22 -9.40
CA HIS A 50 8.89 1.55 -10.13
C HIS A 50 9.05 0.75 -11.42
N ALA A 51 8.84 -0.57 -11.36
CA ALA A 51 8.97 -1.43 -12.54
C ALA A 51 7.97 -1.02 -13.63
N VAL A 52 6.72 -0.76 -13.25
CA VAL A 52 5.67 -0.34 -14.18
C VAL A 52 5.94 1.07 -14.72
N ALA A 53 6.45 2.01 -13.91
CA ALA A 53 6.79 3.34 -14.39
C ALA A 53 7.94 3.32 -15.40
N LEU A 54 8.93 2.45 -15.22
CA LEU A 54 10.02 2.30 -16.18
C LEU A 54 9.50 1.84 -17.54
N GLU A 55 8.69 0.78 -17.55
CA GLU A 55 8.09 0.24 -18.78
C GLU A 55 7.12 1.24 -19.43
N ALA A 56 6.31 1.93 -18.62
CA ALA A 56 5.41 2.98 -19.07
C ALA A 56 6.16 4.16 -19.70
N SER A 57 7.33 4.54 -19.15
CA SER A 57 8.16 5.62 -19.70
C SER A 57 8.52 5.37 -21.16
N ASP A 58 8.98 4.15 -21.47
CA ASP A 58 9.38 3.79 -22.83
C ASP A 58 8.19 3.87 -23.80
N LEU A 59 7.04 3.33 -23.40
CA LEU A 59 5.82 3.31 -24.20
C LEU A 59 5.24 4.72 -24.43
N ILE A 60 5.31 5.59 -23.43
CA ILE A 60 4.88 6.98 -23.53
C ILE A 60 5.82 7.80 -24.42
N LEU A 61 7.13 7.54 -24.37
CA LEU A 61 8.12 8.20 -25.22
C LEU A 61 7.91 7.88 -26.70
N VAL A 62 7.56 6.63 -27.03
CA VAL A 62 7.24 6.21 -28.40
C VAL A 62 5.77 6.47 -28.80
N ASN A 63 4.99 7.06 -27.90
CA ASN A 63 3.57 7.37 -28.08
C ASN A 63 2.70 6.15 -28.45
N ASP A 64 3.05 4.97 -27.92
CA ASP A 64 2.28 3.73 -28.12
C ASP A 64 1.28 3.53 -26.98
N VAL A 65 0.19 4.28 -27.05
CA VAL A 65 -0.89 4.25 -26.05
C VAL A 65 -1.60 2.88 -26.01
N VAL A 66 -1.61 2.15 -27.13
CA VAL A 66 -2.24 0.82 -27.21
C VAL A 66 -1.40 -0.22 -26.47
N ALA A 67 -0.08 -0.19 -26.65
CA ALA A 67 0.82 -1.03 -25.87
C ALA A 67 0.76 -0.66 -24.38
N LEU A 68 0.69 0.64 -24.06
CA LEU A 68 0.57 1.11 -22.68
C LEU A 68 -0.66 0.55 -21.98
N GLN A 69 -1.82 0.60 -22.64
CA GLN A 69 -3.07 0.04 -22.12
C GLN A 69 -2.96 -1.48 -21.90
N LYS A 70 -2.42 -2.21 -22.88
CA LYS A 70 -2.22 -3.68 -22.76
C LYS A 70 -1.27 -4.04 -21.62
N MET A 71 -0.22 -3.26 -21.43
CA MET A 71 0.73 -3.43 -20.34
C MET A 71 0.04 -3.23 -18.98
N LEU A 72 -0.72 -2.15 -18.79
CA LEU A 72 -1.46 -1.93 -17.54
C LEU A 72 -2.47 -3.05 -17.26
N ASP A 73 -3.22 -3.48 -18.28
CA ASP A 73 -4.18 -4.58 -18.14
C ASP A 73 -3.49 -5.91 -17.79
N HIS A 74 -2.29 -6.14 -18.33
CA HIS A 74 -1.49 -7.31 -18.00
C HIS A 74 -1.01 -7.26 -16.54
N GLN A 75 -0.50 -6.11 -16.09
CA GLN A 75 0.00 -5.93 -14.72
C GLN A 75 -1.11 -6.08 -13.67
N LEU A 76 -2.32 -5.58 -13.95
CA LEU A 76 -3.47 -5.76 -13.08
C LEU A 76 -3.89 -7.25 -12.99
N ARG A 77 -3.82 -7.99 -14.10
CA ARG A 77 -4.19 -9.42 -14.12
C ARG A 77 -3.12 -10.31 -13.48
N SER A 78 -1.85 -9.96 -13.61
CA SER A 78 -0.74 -10.76 -13.08
C SER A 78 -0.54 -10.55 -11.58
N ASN A 79 -0.95 -9.40 -11.04
CA ASN A 79 -0.79 -9.05 -9.62
C ASN A 79 -2.15 -8.88 -8.94
N PRO A 80 -2.68 -9.91 -8.25
CA PRO A 80 -3.97 -9.83 -7.56
C PRO A 80 -4.00 -8.84 -6.39
N SER A 81 -2.84 -8.32 -5.95
CA SER A 81 -2.73 -7.27 -4.94
C SER A 81 -2.99 -5.86 -5.50
N LEU A 82 -2.96 -5.67 -6.82
CA LEU A 82 -3.27 -4.40 -7.46
C LEU A 82 -4.78 -4.29 -7.68
N SER A 83 -5.34 -3.16 -7.29
CA SER A 83 -6.78 -2.90 -7.45
C SER A 83 -7.10 -2.05 -8.67
N TYR A 84 -6.19 -1.14 -9.02
CA TYR A 84 -6.28 -0.30 -10.21
C TYR A 84 -4.89 0.16 -10.62
N LEU A 85 -4.76 0.57 -11.88
CA LEU A 85 -3.64 1.35 -12.39
C LEU A 85 -4.16 2.38 -13.39
N PHE A 86 -3.58 3.57 -13.37
CA PHE A 86 -3.82 4.59 -14.39
C PHE A 86 -2.63 5.54 -14.49
N ILE A 87 -2.51 6.16 -15.67
CA ILE A 87 -1.47 7.15 -15.94
C ILE A 87 -2.13 8.46 -16.32
N VAL A 88 -1.77 9.52 -15.61
CA VAL A 88 -2.25 10.88 -15.85
C VAL A 88 -1.09 11.77 -16.28
N LYS A 89 -1.26 12.49 -17.40
CA LYS A 89 -0.29 13.46 -17.89
C LYS A 89 -1.02 14.75 -18.24
N ASP A 90 -0.58 15.87 -17.68
CA ASP A 90 -1.17 17.20 -17.95
C ASP A 90 -2.70 17.24 -17.75
N GLY A 91 -3.21 16.53 -16.73
CA GLY A 91 -4.64 16.42 -16.45
C GLY A 91 -5.43 15.50 -17.41
N ARG A 92 -4.75 14.81 -18.34
CA ARG A 92 -5.36 13.84 -19.24
C ARG A 92 -4.94 12.42 -18.87
N ILE A 93 -5.89 11.50 -18.95
CA ILE A 93 -5.64 10.09 -18.67
C ILE A 93 -5.12 9.44 -19.96
N LEU A 94 -3.90 8.92 -19.92
CA LEU A 94 -3.28 8.27 -21.07
C LEU A 94 -3.74 6.81 -21.19
N ALA A 95 -3.82 6.11 -20.06
CA ALA A 95 -4.25 4.72 -19.98
C ALA A 95 -4.82 4.45 -18.57
N HIS A 96 -5.76 3.50 -18.47
CA HIS A 96 -6.39 3.15 -17.19
C HIS A 96 -6.97 1.73 -17.21
N THR A 97 -7.02 1.08 -16.05
CA THR A 97 -7.63 -0.25 -15.92
C THR A 97 -9.07 -0.23 -15.41
N PHE A 98 -9.65 0.96 -15.22
CA PHE A 98 -11.03 1.11 -14.75
C PHE A 98 -12.04 0.71 -15.84
N THR A 99 -13.07 -0.05 -15.46
CA THR A 99 -14.14 -0.50 -16.39
C THR A 99 -15.08 0.62 -16.82
N ASN A 100 -15.39 1.56 -15.93
CA ASN A 100 -16.34 2.66 -16.17
C ASN A 100 -15.66 4.03 -16.25
N GLY A 101 -14.36 4.06 -16.55
CA GLY A 101 -13.53 5.28 -16.49
C GLY A 101 -13.02 5.59 -15.08
N VAL A 102 -12.07 6.52 -14.99
CA VAL A 102 -11.42 6.90 -13.72
C VAL A 102 -12.28 7.92 -12.96
N PRO A 103 -12.57 7.72 -11.67
CA PRO A 103 -13.30 8.70 -10.87
C PRO A 103 -12.53 10.04 -10.77
N GLU A 104 -13.17 11.16 -11.08
CA GLU A 104 -12.54 12.49 -11.03
C GLU A 104 -11.97 12.82 -9.63
N GLU A 105 -12.72 12.48 -8.58
CA GLU A 105 -12.30 12.65 -7.19
C GLU A 105 -10.97 11.92 -6.88
N LEU A 106 -10.73 10.78 -7.54
CA LEU A 106 -9.51 9.99 -7.39
C LEU A 106 -8.31 10.69 -8.05
N VAL A 107 -8.52 11.33 -9.21
CA VAL A 107 -7.45 12.04 -9.95
C VAL A 107 -6.82 13.12 -9.08
N THR A 108 -7.61 13.85 -8.29
CA THR A 108 -7.13 14.88 -7.36
C THR A 108 -6.78 14.36 -5.96
N ALA A 109 -7.03 13.08 -5.66
CA ALA A 109 -6.87 12.54 -4.31
C ALA A 109 -5.40 12.37 -3.89
N ASN A 110 -4.46 12.19 -4.83
CA ASN A 110 -3.04 12.02 -4.54
C ASN A 110 -2.20 12.64 -5.65
N GLU A 111 -1.13 13.31 -5.25
CA GLU A 111 -0.19 13.96 -6.16
C GLU A 111 1.18 13.36 -5.91
N ALA A 112 1.91 13.06 -6.99
CA ALA A 112 3.29 12.65 -6.86
C ALA A 112 4.11 13.84 -6.34
N THR A 113 4.96 13.58 -5.37
CA THR A 113 5.98 14.56 -4.98
C THR A 113 7.02 14.64 -6.11
N SER A 114 7.76 15.75 -6.23
CA SER A 114 8.89 15.91 -7.18
C SER A 114 10.05 14.93 -6.95
N SER A 115 9.92 14.01 -5.99
CA SER A 115 10.86 12.94 -5.70
C SER A 115 10.65 11.78 -6.68
N ALA A 116 11.72 11.07 -7.00
CA ALA A 116 11.65 9.81 -7.75
C ALA A 116 11.09 8.65 -6.90
N GLU A 117 10.67 8.89 -5.66
CA GLU A 117 10.08 7.87 -4.79
C GLU A 117 8.54 7.87 -4.87
N PRO A 118 7.89 6.69 -4.80
CA PRO A 118 6.44 6.60 -4.74
C PRO A 118 5.91 7.29 -3.48
N HIS A 119 4.86 8.09 -3.64
CA HIS A 119 4.17 8.75 -2.54
C HIS A 119 2.94 7.92 -2.12
N PRO A 120 3.03 7.16 -1.01
CA PRO A 120 1.90 6.39 -0.49
C PRO A 120 0.84 7.30 0.12
N ARG A 121 -0.42 7.07 -0.22
CA ARG A 121 -1.58 7.72 0.40
C ARG A 121 -2.72 6.73 0.59
N GLU A 122 -3.28 6.70 1.79
CA GLU A 122 -4.49 5.92 2.04
C GLU A 122 -5.72 6.67 1.50
N ILE A 123 -6.53 5.96 0.73
CA ILE A 123 -7.79 6.47 0.17
C ILE A 123 -8.93 5.51 0.50
N VAL A 124 -10.13 6.06 0.64
CA VAL A 124 -11.36 5.29 0.90
C VAL A 124 -12.27 5.42 -0.31
N ALA A 125 -12.63 4.28 -0.90
CA ALA A 125 -13.59 4.26 -1.99
C ALA A 125 -15.01 4.54 -1.47
N LYS A 126 -15.90 4.95 -2.39
CA LYS A 126 -17.33 5.17 -2.08
C LYS A 126 -18.03 3.91 -1.57
N THR A 127 -17.48 2.72 -1.90
CA THR A 127 -17.93 1.42 -1.40
C THR A 127 -17.56 1.17 0.06
N GLY A 128 -16.70 2.00 0.66
CA GLY A 128 -16.16 1.84 2.02
C GLY A 128 -14.87 1.02 2.09
N GLU A 129 -14.32 0.61 0.94
CA GLU A 129 -13.06 -0.14 0.86
C GLU A 129 -11.84 0.79 0.99
N PHE A 130 -10.80 0.30 1.68
CA PHE A 130 -9.55 1.02 1.89
C PHE A 130 -8.52 0.58 0.84
N TYR A 131 -7.87 1.56 0.22
CA TYR A 131 -6.78 1.33 -0.73
C TYR A 131 -5.55 2.13 -0.35
N LEU A 132 -4.37 1.54 -0.57
CA LEU A 132 -3.11 2.24 -0.55
C LEU A 132 -2.79 2.68 -1.98
N ASP A 133 -2.90 3.98 -2.24
CA ASP A 133 -2.58 4.60 -3.51
C ASP A 133 -1.11 5.01 -3.55
N MET A 134 -0.43 4.77 -4.67
CA MET A 134 1.01 5.01 -4.82
C MET A 134 1.25 5.92 -6.02
N ALA A 135 1.53 7.19 -5.77
CA ALA A 135 1.80 8.15 -6.85
C ALA A 135 3.30 8.24 -7.16
N LEU A 136 3.69 7.91 -8.40
CA LEU A 136 5.08 7.98 -8.85
C LEU A 136 5.19 8.79 -10.15
N PRO A 137 6.08 9.79 -10.24
CA PRO A 137 6.30 10.51 -11.48
C PRO A 137 7.04 9.62 -12.48
N VAL A 138 6.50 9.51 -13.69
CA VAL A 138 7.10 8.75 -14.79
C VAL A 138 8.06 9.66 -15.55
N PHE A 139 9.30 9.24 -15.71
CA PHE A 139 10.34 9.99 -16.44
C PHE A 139 10.50 11.44 -15.92
N ASP A 140 10.82 11.61 -14.64
CA ASP A 140 10.88 12.90 -13.94
C ASP A 140 9.60 13.75 -14.07
N GLY A 141 8.45 13.09 -14.23
CA GLY A 141 7.13 13.71 -14.40
C GLY A 141 6.82 14.15 -15.84
N LYS A 142 7.78 14.05 -16.77
CA LYS A 142 7.58 14.44 -18.18
C LYS A 142 6.68 13.47 -18.94
N ALA A 143 6.62 12.22 -18.50
CA ALA A 143 5.72 11.21 -19.05
C ALA A 143 4.40 11.12 -18.24
N GLY A 144 4.20 11.99 -17.25
CA GLY A 144 3.03 11.99 -16.38
C GLY A 144 3.29 11.31 -15.04
N ILE A 145 2.21 10.92 -14.37
CA ILE A 145 2.20 10.31 -13.04
C ILE A 145 1.47 8.97 -13.15
N LEU A 146 2.12 7.91 -12.68
CA LEU A 146 1.54 6.58 -12.52
C LEU A 146 0.93 6.47 -11.12
N ARG A 147 -0.28 5.92 -11.06
CA ARG A 147 -1.03 5.64 -9.83
C ARG A 147 -1.74 4.30 -9.93
#